data_AF-A0A1X0UPH2-F1
#
_entry.id   AF-A0A1X0UPH2-F1
#
_cell.length_a   1.000
_cell.length_b   1.000
_cell.length_c   1.000
_cell.angle_alpha   90.00
_cell.angle_beta   90.00
_cell.angle_gamma   90.00
#
_symmetry.space_group_name_H-M   'P 1'
#
loop_
_entity.id
_entity.type
_entity.pdbx_description
1 polymer ?
#
loop_
_entity_poly.entity_id
_entity_poly.type
_entity_poly.pdbx_seq_one_letter_code
_entity_poly.pdbx_strand_id
1 'polypeptide(L)'
;MNHAGVLIEAFDRIKGVVHDILDDIPPEALTFRPDPQANTIAWLIWHSTRVQDDHVAGGEGGEQVWTSDGWEGRFGLPFDRAAIGYGHSSDDVARVSADADLLRSYHDAVHARTVAYLGSLTAEDLDRVVDEQWDPPVTLGVRLVSVASDDLQHCGQAAYVRGLFERK
;
A
#
# COMPACT_ATOMS: atom_id res chain seq x y z
N MET A 1 1.34 -9.69 -23.81
CA MET A 1 1.25 -9.65 -22.33
C MET A 1 0.09 -10.53 -21.92
N ASN A 2 0.25 -11.41 -20.92
CA ASN A 2 -0.82 -12.26 -20.39
C ASN A 2 -1.48 -11.58 -19.16
N HIS A 3 -2.44 -12.25 -18.51
CA HIS A 3 -3.16 -11.75 -17.34
C HIS A 3 -2.23 -11.30 -16.21
N ALA A 4 -1.27 -12.16 -15.82
CA ALA A 4 -0.28 -11.85 -14.80
C ALA A 4 0.61 -10.66 -15.21
N GLY A 5 1.06 -10.61 -16.46
CA GLY A 5 1.90 -9.53 -16.96
C GLY A 5 1.23 -8.15 -16.92
N VAL A 6 -0.08 -8.06 -17.17
CA VAL A 6 -0.82 -6.79 -17.06
C VAL A 6 -0.90 -6.32 -15.61
N LEU A 7 -1.16 -7.24 -14.67
CA LEU A 7 -1.23 -6.90 -13.24
C LEU A 7 0.15 -6.55 -12.68
N ILE A 8 1.20 -7.30 -13.05
CA ILE A 8 2.58 -7.02 -12.63
C ILE A 8 3.00 -5.63 -13.14
N GLU A 9 2.75 -5.28 -14.40
CA GLU A 9 3.03 -3.93 -14.91
C GLU A 9 2.32 -2.84 -14.10
N ALA A 10 1.09 -3.07 -13.65
CA ALA A 10 0.37 -2.12 -12.81
C ALA A 10 1.05 -1.92 -11.43
N PHE A 11 1.47 -3.00 -10.77
CA PHE A 11 2.18 -2.92 -9.50
C PHE A 11 3.62 -2.40 -9.64
N ASP A 12 4.30 -2.65 -10.76
CA ASP A 12 5.60 -2.06 -11.08
C ASP A 12 5.49 -0.53 -11.20
N ARG A 13 4.40 -0.03 -11.81
CA ARG A 13 4.11 1.41 -11.91
C ARG A 13 3.88 2.03 -10.53
N ILE A 14 3.10 1.36 -9.68
CA ILE A 14 2.85 1.79 -8.29
C ILE A 14 4.17 1.92 -7.54
N LYS A 15 5.02 0.89 -7.59
CA LYS A 15 6.35 0.93 -6.97
C LYS A 15 7.19 2.10 -7.48
N GLY A 16 7.21 2.32 -8.79
CA GLY A 16 7.91 3.48 -9.38
C GLY A 16 7.43 4.80 -8.80
N VAL A 17 6.11 5.00 -8.73
CA VAL A 17 5.53 6.23 -8.16
C VAL A 17 5.85 6.38 -6.67
N VAL A 18 5.81 5.30 -5.88
CA VAL A 18 6.21 5.33 -4.45
C VAL A 18 7.67 5.74 -4.31
N HIS A 19 8.56 5.17 -5.12
CA HIS A 19 9.98 5.53 -5.12
C HIS A 19 10.17 7.01 -5.48
N ASP A 20 9.52 7.49 -6.54
CA ASP A 20 9.58 8.91 -6.95
C ASP A 20 9.08 9.84 -5.82
N ILE A 21 8.00 9.48 -5.12
CA ILE A 21 7.45 10.26 -3.99
C ILE A 21 8.42 10.29 -2.81
N LEU A 22 9.17 9.21 -2.58
CA LEU A 22 10.12 9.11 -1.46
C LEU A 22 11.54 9.54 -1.83
N ASP A 23 11.79 9.89 -3.09
CA ASP A 23 13.12 10.26 -3.56
C ASP A 23 13.53 11.65 -3.09
N ASP A 24 14.69 11.74 -2.42
CA ASP A 24 15.23 12.94 -1.79
C ASP A 24 14.21 13.76 -0.99
N ILE A 25 13.20 13.09 -0.41
CA ILE A 25 12.14 13.76 0.35
C ILE A 25 12.68 14.28 1.70
N PRO A 26 12.51 15.57 2.03
CA PRO A 26 12.88 16.09 3.35
C PRO A 26 12.04 15.41 4.45
N PRO A 27 12.62 15.06 5.62
CA PRO A 27 11.89 14.39 6.70
C PRO A 27 10.62 15.13 7.15
N GLU A 28 10.64 16.46 7.14
CA GLU A 28 9.48 17.29 7.51
C GLU A 28 8.33 17.21 6.48
N ALA A 29 8.60 16.84 5.23
CA ALA A 29 7.56 16.66 4.21
C ALA A 29 6.75 15.39 4.47
N LEU A 30 7.37 14.34 5.03
CA LEU A 30 6.70 13.06 5.33
C LEU A 30 5.51 13.22 6.27
N THR A 31 5.59 14.19 7.18
CA THR A 31 4.54 14.50 8.17
C THR A 31 3.83 15.83 7.91
N PHE A 32 4.12 16.49 6.79
CA PHE A 32 3.43 17.71 6.38
C PHE A 32 1.95 17.44 6.12
N ARG A 33 1.09 18.41 6.53
CA ARG A 33 -0.33 18.39 6.28
C ARG A 33 -0.78 19.74 5.70
N PRO A 34 -1.38 19.78 4.51
CA PRO A 34 -1.90 21.02 3.92
C PRO A 34 -3.09 21.59 4.70
N ASP A 35 -3.84 20.73 5.41
CA ASP A 35 -4.87 21.12 6.37
C ASP A 35 -4.88 20.14 7.57
N PRO A 36 -5.49 20.50 8.72
CA PRO A 36 -5.45 19.67 9.93
C PRO A 36 -6.13 18.29 9.83
N GLN A 37 -6.85 18.01 8.74
CA GLN A 37 -7.52 16.73 8.48
C GLN A 37 -6.90 15.96 7.30
N ALA A 38 -6.04 16.58 6.48
CA ALA A 38 -5.36 15.91 5.38
C ALA A 38 -4.48 14.74 5.82
N ASN A 39 -4.36 13.70 5.00
CA ASN A 39 -3.42 12.63 5.28
C ASN A 39 -1.96 13.09 5.10
N THR A 40 -1.04 12.53 5.89
CA THR A 40 0.40 12.74 5.72
C THR A 40 0.95 11.83 4.63
N ILE A 41 2.08 12.19 4.02
CA ILE A 41 2.74 11.32 3.02
C ILE A 41 3.14 9.99 3.66
N ALA A 42 3.69 10.02 4.88
CA ALA A 42 4.06 8.80 5.61
C ALA A 42 2.87 7.86 5.80
N TRP A 43 1.71 8.40 6.21
CA TRP A 43 0.49 7.61 6.37
C TRP A 43 0.00 7.07 5.03
N LEU A 44 -0.02 7.87 3.96
CA LEU A 44 -0.51 7.46 2.65
C LEU A 44 0.31 6.31 2.05
N ILE A 45 1.64 6.38 2.13
CA ILE A 45 2.52 5.33 1.64
C ILE A 45 2.45 4.08 2.52
N TRP A 46 2.42 4.24 3.85
CA TRP A 46 2.25 3.12 4.75
C TRP A 46 0.89 2.43 4.55
N HIS A 47 -0.19 3.20 4.48
CA HIS A 47 -1.57 2.69 4.33
C HIS A 47 -1.74 1.87 3.04
N SER A 48 -1.39 2.45 1.88
CA SER A 48 -1.45 1.75 0.60
C SER A 48 -0.64 0.45 0.63
N THR A 49 0.60 0.52 1.12
CA THR A 49 1.46 -0.67 1.26
C THR A 49 0.86 -1.72 2.21
N ARG A 50 0.24 -1.31 3.33
CA ARG A 50 -0.47 -2.22 4.25
C ARG A 50 -1.70 -2.85 3.61
N VAL A 51 -2.49 -2.09 2.84
CA VAL A 51 -3.65 -2.59 2.08
C VAL A 51 -3.19 -3.62 1.06
N GLN A 52 -2.15 -3.31 0.28
CA GLN A 52 -1.57 -4.25 -0.68
C GLN A 52 -1.10 -5.54 0.00
N ASP A 53 -0.33 -5.45 1.08
CA ASP A 53 0.18 -6.60 1.83
C ASP A 53 -0.95 -7.48 2.39
N ASP A 54 -1.92 -6.85 3.07
CA ASP A 54 -3.07 -7.55 3.67
C ASP A 54 -3.90 -8.31 2.63
N HIS A 55 -4.28 -7.67 1.53
CA HIS A 55 -5.18 -8.26 0.55
C HIS A 55 -4.46 -9.26 -0.36
N VAL A 56 -3.17 -9.05 -0.66
CA VAL A 56 -2.37 -10.02 -1.42
C VAL A 56 -2.12 -11.27 -0.58
N ALA A 57 -1.70 -11.13 0.69
CA ALA A 57 -1.52 -12.26 1.58
C ALA A 57 -2.83 -13.04 1.80
N GLY A 58 -3.95 -12.32 1.99
CA GLY A 58 -5.28 -12.93 2.07
C GLY A 58 -5.68 -13.69 0.81
N GLY A 59 -5.33 -13.17 -0.37
CA GLY A 59 -5.53 -13.85 -1.65
C GLY A 59 -4.71 -15.14 -1.77
N GLU A 60 -3.44 -15.10 -1.35
CA GLU A 60 -2.52 -16.25 -1.31
C GLU A 60 -2.91 -17.28 -0.24
N GLY A 61 -3.64 -16.87 0.81
CA GLY A 61 -3.88 -17.67 2.00
C GLY A 61 -2.66 -17.75 2.93
N GLY A 62 -1.77 -16.76 2.86
CA GLY A 62 -0.51 -16.69 3.60
C GLY A 62 -0.50 -15.61 4.69
N GLU A 63 0.64 -15.50 5.36
CA GLU A 63 0.90 -14.41 6.30
C GLU A 63 1.36 -13.13 5.57
N GLN A 64 0.98 -11.98 6.13
CA GLN A 64 1.43 -10.67 5.66
C GLN A 64 2.94 -10.53 5.86
N VAL A 65 3.61 -9.89 4.92
CA VAL A 65 5.03 -9.51 5.03
C VAL A 65 5.24 -8.68 6.30
N TRP A 66 4.29 -7.79 6.61
CA TRP A 66 4.24 -6.96 7.82
C TRP A 66 4.60 -7.71 9.11
N THR A 67 4.01 -8.90 9.29
CA THR A 67 4.17 -9.70 10.49
C THR A 67 5.26 -10.76 10.35
N SER A 68 5.36 -11.41 9.18
CA SER A 68 6.30 -12.51 8.96
C SER A 68 7.76 -12.03 8.90
N ASP A 69 8.01 -10.84 8.34
CA ASP A 69 9.36 -10.25 8.23
C ASP A 69 9.67 -9.22 9.33
N GLY A 70 8.74 -9.04 10.29
CA GLY A 70 8.91 -8.20 11.46
C GLY A 70 8.88 -6.68 11.19
N TRP A 71 8.24 -6.24 10.10
CA TRP A 71 8.11 -4.81 9.79
C TRP A 71 7.32 -4.06 10.85
N GLU A 72 6.32 -4.69 11.47
CA GLU A 72 5.57 -4.09 12.58
C GLU A 72 6.49 -3.54 13.68
N GLY A 73 7.56 -4.27 14.00
CA GLY A 73 8.47 -3.93 15.09
C GLY A 73 9.45 -2.85 14.68
N ARG A 74 9.82 -2.81 13.39
CA ARG A 74 10.66 -1.75 12.81
C ARG A 74 9.92 -0.43 12.74
N PHE A 75 8.64 -0.47 12.38
CA PHE A 75 7.76 0.71 12.37
C PHE A 75 7.36 1.15 13.78
N GLY A 76 7.14 0.22 14.70
CA GLY A 76 6.84 0.53 16.10
C GLY A 76 5.58 1.37 16.29
N LEU A 77 4.62 1.28 15.36
CA LEU A 77 3.42 2.10 15.39
C LEU A 77 2.47 1.66 16.51
N PRO A 78 1.80 2.60 17.17
CA PRO A 78 0.99 2.32 18.36
C PRO A 78 -0.45 1.93 18.00
N PHE A 79 -0.59 0.99 17.07
CA PHE A 79 -1.87 0.43 16.60
C PHE A 79 -1.87 -1.09 16.76
N ASP A 80 -3.03 -1.70 16.57
CA ASP A 80 -3.09 -3.16 16.49
C ASP A 80 -2.22 -3.69 15.34
N ARG A 81 -1.60 -4.86 15.56
CA ARG A 81 -0.73 -5.54 14.57
C ARG A 81 -1.39 -5.69 13.20
N ALA A 82 -2.71 -5.92 13.17
CA ALA A 82 -3.49 -6.10 11.96
C ALA A 82 -3.98 -4.77 11.34
N ALA A 83 -3.73 -3.63 11.97
CA ALA A 83 -4.19 -2.35 11.46
C ALA A 83 -3.56 -2.06 10.08
N ILE A 84 -4.43 -1.65 9.16
CA ILE A 84 -4.03 -1.20 7.81
C ILE A 84 -4.26 0.29 7.61
N GLY A 85 -4.85 1.01 8.58
CA GLY A 85 -5.19 2.43 8.46
C GLY A 85 -6.69 2.72 8.25
N TYR A 86 -7.48 1.74 7.83
CA TYR A 86 -8.91 1.94 7.63
C TYR A 86 -9.62 2.34 8.94
N GLY A 87 -10.38 3.43 8.90
CA GLY A 87 -11.05 3.98 10.07
C GLY A 87 -10.16 4.81 11.01
N HIS A 88 -8.89 5.07 10.67
CA HIS A 88 -8.02 5.95 11.45
C HIS A 88 -8.58 7.38 11.51
N SER A 89 -8.50 7.98 12.70
CA SER A 89 -8.80 9.40 12.90
C SER A 89 -7.64 10.29 12.40
N SER A 90 -7.88 11.61 12.34
CA SER A 90 -6.81 12.57 12.03
C SER A 90 -5.63 12.51 13.01
N ASP A 91 -5.89 12.20 14.28
CA ASP A 91 -4.84 12.03 15.30
C ASP A 91 -4.07 10.72 15.08
N ASP A 92 -4.74 9.64 14.66
CA ASP A 92 -4.08 8.38 14.30
C ASP A 92 -3.21 8.54 13.05
N VAL A 93 -3.67 9.29 12.06
CA VAL A 93 -2.88 9.65 10.88
C VAL A 93 -1.59 10.35 11.29
N ALA A 94 -1.67 11.32 12.22
CA ALA A 94 -0.50 12.04 12.71
C ALA A 94 0.48 11.17 13.52
N ARG A 95 0.03 10.00 14.01
CA ARG A 95 0.87 9.03 14.74
C ARG A 95 1.66 8.10 13.82
N VAL A 96 1.37 8.06 12.52
CA VAL A 96 2.21 7.34 11.55
C VAL A 96 3.45 8.16 11.25
N SER A 97 4.57 7.75 11.85
CA SER A 97 5.89 8.35 11.66
C SER A 97 6.87 7.25 11.24
N ALA A 98 7.51 7.44 10.10
CA ALA A 98 8.55 6.58 9.55
C ALA A 98 9.47 7.42 8.67
N ASP A 99 10.73 7.05 8.55
CA ASP A 99 11.62 7.65 7.56
C ASP A 99 11.34 7.10 6.15
N ALA A 100 11.88 7.80 5.15
CA ALA A 100 11.66 7.46 3.74
C ALA A 100 12.21 6.07 3.39
N ASP A 101 13.36 5.69 3.96
CA ASP A 101 14.02 4.41 3.67
C ASP A 101 13.21 3.24 4.24
N LEU A 102 12.63 3.37 5.43
CA LEU A 102 11.78 2.37 6.05
C LEU A 102 10.48 2.18 5.25
N LEU A 103 9.84 3.27 4.82
CA LEU A 103 8.66 3.24 3.95
C LEU A 103 8.99 2.55 2.62
N ARG A 104 10.08 2.97 1.96
CA ARG A 104 10.53 2.42 0.67
C ARG A 104 10.85 0.94 0.77
N SER A 105 11.59 0.54 1.79
CA SER A 105 12.02 -0.85 1.97
C SER A 105 10.85 -1.77 2.28
N TYR A 106 9.87 -1.30 3.06
CA TYR A 106 8.65 -2.07 3.30
C TYR A 106 7.82 -2.22 2.02
N HIS A 107 7.64 -1.15 1.26
CA HIS A 107 6.96 -1.20 -0.02
C HIS A 107 7.66 -2.15 -1.00
N ASP A 108 8.99 -2.14 -1.06
CA ASP A 108 9.77 -3.06 -1.88
C ASP A 108 9.56 -4.53 -1.51
N ALA A 109 9.48 -4.84 -0.22
CA ALA A 109 9.24 -6.19 0.25
C ALA A 109 7.83 -6.68 -0.12
N VAL A 110 6.81 -5.83 0.09
CA VAL A 110 5.43 -6.14 -0.29
C VAL A 110 5.31 -6.28 -1.80
N HIS A 111 5.89 -5.38 -2.58
CA HIS A 111 5.89 -5.45 -4.02
C HIS A 111 6.55 -6.73 -4.55
N ALA A 112 7.72 -7.12 -4.00
CA ALA A 112 8.38 -8.37 -4.39
C ALA A 112 7.49 -9.60 -4.12
N ARG A 113 6.79 -9.61 -2.98
CA ARG A 113 5.80 -10.65 -2.63
C ARG A 113 4.62 -10.66 -3.62
N THR A 114 4.09 -9.48 -3.95
CA THR A 114 3.00 -9.32 -4.92
C THR A 114 3.38 -9.84 -6.30
N VAL A 115 4.54 -9.45 -6.84
CA VAL A 115 4.99 -9.92 -8.15
C VAL A 115 5.20 -11.44 -8.17
N ALA A 116 5.78 -12.01 -7.11
CA ALA A 116 5.94 -13.44 -6.99
C ALA A 116 4.60 -14.18 -6.98
N TYR A 117 3.62 -13.69 -6.21
CA TYR A 117 2.28 -14.26 -6.16
C TYR A 117 1.59 -14.16 -7.52
N LEU A 118 1.55 -12.97 -8.14
CA LEU A 118 0.95 -12.77 -9.46
C LEU A 118 1.57 -13.67 -10.54
N GLY A 119 2.89 -13.87 -10.51
CA GLY A 119 3.60 -14.75 -11.43
C GLY A 119 3.25 -16.24 -11.27
N SER A 120 2.69 -16.63 -10.13
CA SER A 120 2.24 -18.00 -9.86
C SER A 120 0.80 -18.27 -10.31
N LEU A 121 0.00 -17.22 -10.56
CA LEU A 121 -1.42 -17.35 -10.86
C LEU A 121 -1.67 -17.78 -12.30
N THR A 122 -2.62 -18.70 -12.46
CA THR A 122 -3.26 -18.98 -13.75
C THR A 122 -4.36 -17.95 -14.03
N ALA A 123 -4.90 -17.94 -15.25
CA ALA A 123 -6.00 -17.05 -15.59
C ALA A 123 -7.30 -17.41 -14.84
N GLU A 124 -7.54 -18.70 -14.60
CA GLU A 124 -8.73 -19.21 -13.90
C GLU A 124 -8.72 -18.84 -12.41
N ASP A 125 -7.55 -18.70 -11.80
CA ASP A 125 -7.43 -18.28 -10.40
C ASP A 125 -8.04 -16.89 -10.16
N LEU A 126 -8.10 -16.02 -11.18
CA LEU A 126 -8.68 -14.69 -11.09
C LEU A 126 -10.20 -14.71 -10.86
N ASP A 127 -10.88 -15.80 -11.24
CA ASP A 127 -12.33 -15.97 -11.07
C ASP A 127 -12.69 -16.55 -9.68
N ARG A 128 -11.71 -16.99 -8.90
CA ARG A 128 -11.92 -17.51 -7.54
C ARG A 128 -12.55 -16.42 -6.66
N VAL A 129 -13.67 -16.74 -6.02
CA VAL A 129 -14.32 -15.86 -5.03
C VAL A 129 -13.45 -15.77 -3.77
N VAL A 130 -13.15 -14.54 -3.35
CA VAL A 130 -12.37 -14.24 -2.14
C VAL A 130 -13.19 -13.51 -1.07
N ASP A 131 -14.36 -13.00 -1.42
CA ASP A 131 -15.28 -12.36 -0.48
C ASP A 131 -16.75 -12.53 -0.93
N GLU A 132 -17.52 -13.30 -0.17
CA GLU A 132 -18.95 -13.56 -0.42
C GLU A 132 -19.87 -12.48 0.19
N GLN A 133 -19.33 -11.49 0.89
CA GLN A 133 -20.13 -10.47 1.59
C GLN A 133 -20.62 -9.33 0.68
N TRP A 134 -20.29 -9.39 -0.61
CA TRP A 134 -20.66 -8.40 -1.63
C TRP A 134 -21.59 -8.99 -2.69
N ASP A 135 -22.36 -8.14 -3.37
CA ASP A 135 -23.22 -8.52 -4.50
C ASP A 135 -22.90 -7.67 -5.75
N PRO A 136 -22.26 -8.24 -6.79
CA PRO A 136 -21.79 -9.64 -6.87
C PRO A 136 -20.60 -9.92 -5.92
N PRO A 137 -20.35 -11.19 -5.55
CA PRO A 137 -19.19 -11.59 -4.76
C PRO A 137 -17.87 -11.11 -5.38
N VAL A 138 -16.90 -10.75 -4.54
CA VAL A 138 -15.61 -10.26 -5.02
C VAL A 138 -14.73 -11.45 -5.40
N THR A 139 -14.28 -11.48 -6.65
CA THR A 139 -13.27 -12.43 -7.13
C THR A 139 -11.86 -11.94 -6.85
N LEU A 140 -10.87 -12.84 -6.92
CA LEU A 140 -9.45 -12.48 -6.76
C LEU A 140 -9.04 -11.40 -7.78
N GLY A 141 -9.46 -11.52 -9.04
CA GLY A 141 -9.18 -10.54 -10.08
C GLY A 141 -9.74 -9.15 -9.73
N VAL A 142 -10.99 -9.08 -9.27
CA VAL A 142 -11.61 -7.82 -8.81
C VAL A 142 -10.83 -7.27 -7.62
N ARG A 143 -10.48 -8.12 -6.65
CA ARG A 143 -9.71 -7.71 -5.47
C ARG A 143 -8.35 -7.11 -5.83
N LEU A 144 -7.61 -7.73 -6.75
CA LEU A 144 -6.31 -7.24 -7.21
C LEU A 144 -6.42 -5.90 -7.94
N VAL A 145 -7.47 -5.71 -8.75
CA VAL A 145 -7.76 -4.41 -9.39
C VAL A 145 -8.11 -3.35 -8.34
N SER A 146 -8.90 -3.70 -7.32
CA SER A 146 -9.24 -2.78 -6.23
C SER A 146 -8.00 -2.32 -5.48
N VAL A 147 -7.06 -3.22 -5.17
CA VAL A 147 -5.79 -2.90 -4.52
C VAL A 147 -4.96 -1.96 -5.40
N ALA A 148 -4.75 -2.28 -6.68
CA ALA A 148 -3.98 -1.42 -7.57
C ALA A 148 -4.62 -0.03 -7.74
N SER A 149 -5.95 0.05 -7.74
CA SER A 149 -6.70 1.31 -7.78
C SER A 149 -6.54 2.12 -6.49
N ASP A 150 -6.56 1.47 -5.33
CA ASP A 150 -6.35 2.09 -4.01
C ASP A 150 -4.94 2.67 -3.91
N ASP A 151 -3.93 1.86 -4.24
CA ASP A 151 -2.52 2.26 -4.22
C ASP A 151 -2.26 3.48 -5.09
N LEU A 152 -2.74 3.48 -6.35
CA LEU A 152 -2.55 4.62 -7.26
C LEU A 152 -3.27 5.88 -6.78
N GLN A 153 -4.46 5.76 -6.19
CA GLN A 153 -5.17 6.91 -5.62
C GLN A 153 -4.38 7.53 -4.47
N HIS A 154 -3.87 6.71 -3.54
CA HIS A 154 -3.10 7.19 -2.40
C HIS A 154 -1.70 7.69 -2.78
N CYS A 155 -1.06 7.07 -3.77
CA CYS A 155 0.16 7.61 -4.39
C CYS A 155 -0.09 8.99 -5.01
N GLY A 156 -1.19 9.16 -5.74
CA GLY A 156 -1.58 10.45 -6.29
C GLY A 156 -1.81 11.52 -5.22
N GLN A 157 -2.45 11.16 -4.11
CA GLN A 157 -2.61 12.04 -2.95
C GLN A 157 -1.26 12.43 -2.34
N ALA A 158 -0.36 11.46 -2.15
CA ALA A 158 0.95 11.69 -1.55
C ALA A 158 1.82 12.60 -2.46
N ALA A 159 1.82 12.37 -3.77
CA ALA A 159 2.49 13.23 -4.74
C ALA A 159 1.92 14.66 -4.72
N TYR A 160 0.59 14.81 -4.61
CA TYR A 160 -0.04 16.12 -4.51
C TYR A 160 0.37 16.86 -3.22
N VAL A 161 0.36 16.19 -2.07
CA VAL A 161 0.81 16.75 -0.78
C VAL A 161 2.29 17.14 -0.84
N ARG A 162 3.15 16.31 -1.42
CA ARG A 162 4.58 16.61 -1.64
C ARG A 162 4.74 17.91 -2.44
N GLY A 163 4.04 18.01 -3.57
CA GLY A 163 4.10 19.22 -4.39
C GLY A 163 3.61 20.49 -3.68
N LEU A 164 2.66 20.38 -2.75
CA LEU A 164 2.25 21.52 -1.91
C LEU A 164 3.33 21.91 -0.90
N PHE A 165 4.01 20.94 -0.29
CA PHE A 165 5.12 21.18 0.62
C PHE A 165 6.28 21.91 -0.07
N GLU A 166 6.67 21.45 -1.26
CA GLU A 166 7.80 22.02 -2.03
C GLU A 166 7.58 23.48 -2.48
N ARG A 167 6.34 23.95 -2.49
CA ARG A 167 5.98 25.33 -2.88
C ARG A 167 5.65 26.23 -1.69
N LYS A 168 5.82 25.73 -0.46
CA LYS A 168 5.53 26.47 0.77
C LYS A 168 6.55 27.58 1.03
#